data_AF-A0A200Q7K2-F1
#
_entry.id   AF-A0A200Q7K2-F1
#
_cell.length_a   1.000
_cell.length_b   1.000
_cell.length_c   1.000
_cell.angle_alpha   90.00
_cell.angle_beta   90.00
_cell.angle_gamma   90.00
#
_symmetry.space_group_name_H-M   'P 1'
#
loop_
_entity.id
_entity.type
_entity.pdbx_description
1 polymer ?
#
loop_
_entity_poly.entity_id
_entity_poly.type
_entity_poly.pdbx_seq_one_letter_code
_entity_poly.pdbx_strand_id
1 'polypeptide(L)'
;MASEKKITGIMDFLVNQMGYSPSILAQRPAVLMLSLEKRIIPRCLVVRILVSKGLIKKQFRITTVLTQVERFFLKNYVIKYEQEVP
;
A
#
# COMPACT_ATOMS: atom_id res chain seq x y z
N MET A 1 7.69 13.05 -15.05
CA MET A 1 8.45 12.92 -13.79
C MET A 1 7.52 13.23 -12.63
N ALA A 2 7.66 12.58 -11.46
CA ALA A 2 6.87 12.95 -10.28
C ALA A 2 7.38 14.30 -9.73
N SER A 3 6.48 15.17 -9.26
CA SER A 3 6.88 16.41 -8.59
C SER A 3 7.46 16.13 -7.20
N GLU A 4 8.34 17.01 -6.72
CA GLU A 4 8.91 16.93 -5.37
C GLU A 4 7.83 16.85 -4.28
N LYS A 5 6.78 17.68 -4.40
CA LYS A 5 5.61 17.64 -3.50
C LYS A 5 4.97 16.26 -3.44
N LYS A 6 4.82 15.59 -4.59
CA LYS A 6 4.25 14.24 -4.67
C LYS A 6 5.17 13.22 -4.01
N ILE A 7 6.46 13.26 -4.32
CA ILE A 7 7.45 12.34 -3.74
C ILE A 7 7.46 12.49 -2.22
N THR A 8 7.54 13.72 -1.73
CA THR A 8 7.56 14.04 -0.28
C THR A 8 6.29 13.53 0.41
N GLY A 9 5.10 13.78 -0.15
CA GLY A 9 3.85 13.28 0.42
C GLY A 9 3.76 11.74 0.46
N ILE A 10 4.26 11.06 -0.57
CA ILE A 10 4.30 9.59 -0.59
C ILE A 10 5.29 9.05 0.45
N MET A 11 6.47 9.65 0.55
CA MET A 11 7.49 9.24 1.51
C MET A 11 7.04 9.49 2.95
N ASP A 12 6.43 10.63 3.24
CA ASP A 12 5.88 10.91 4.56
C ASP A 12 4.85 9.86 4.98
N PHE A 13 3.87 9.57 4.10
CA PHE A 13 2.86 8.57 4.41
C PHE A 13 3.47 7.16 4.58
N LEU A 14 4.28 6.69 3.63
CA LEU A 14 4.77 5.31 3.67
C LEU A 14 5.84 5.08 4.75
N VAL A 15 6.72 6.04 4.98
CA VAL A 15 7.83 5.88 5.93
C VAL A 15 7.40 6.34 7.31
N ASN A 16 6.95 7.59 7.46
CA ASN A 16 6.70 8.17 8.77
C ASN A 16 5.39 7.64 9.37
N GLN A 17 4.31 7.58 8.58
CA GLN A 17 2.99 7.19 9.11
C GLN A 17 2.78 5.66 9.11
N MET A 18 3.28 4.96 8.09
CA MET A 18 3.08 3.51 7.93
C MET A 18 4.29 2.67 8.37
N GLY A 19 5.45 3.27 8.62
CA GLY A 19 6.63 2.58 9.14
C GLY A 19 7.35 1.69 8.12
N TYR A 20 7.16 1.89 6.82
CA TYR A 20 7.89 1.13 5.80
C TYR A 20 9.31 1.66 5.63
N SER A 21 10.26 0.74 5.46
CA SER A 21 11.67 1.11 5.24
C SER A 21 11.85 1.81 3.89
N PRO A 22 12.56 2.96 3.84
CA PRO A 22 12.91 3.63 2.57
C PRO A 22 13.64 2.72 1.58
N SER A 23 14.46 1.77 2.06
CA SER A 23 15.21 0.83 1.22
C SER A 23 14.31 -0.11 0.43
N ILE A 24 13.15 -0.49 0.97
CA ILE A 24 12.15 -1.30 0.27
C ILE A 24 11.49 -0.48 -0.84
N LEU A 25 11.23 0.81 -0.59
CA LEU A 25 10.63 1.72 -1.57
C LEU A 25 11.61 2.05 -2.72
N ALA A 26 12.90 2.23 -2.39
CA ALA A 26 13.96 2.48 -3.37
C ALA A 26 14.13 1.34 -4.39
N GLN A 27 13.83 0.10 -4.02
CA GLN A 27 13.84 -1.05 -4.94
C GLN A 27 12.72 -0.99 -5.99
N ARG A 28 11.68 -0.17 -5.77
CA ARG A 28 10.50 -0.07 -6.65
C ARG A 28 10.05 1.38 -6.83
N PRO A 29 10.83 2.22 -7.54
CA PRO A 29 10.54 3.65 -7.70
C PRO A 29 9.22 3.93 -8.42
N ALA A 30 8.67 2.96 -9.17
CA ALA A 30 7.35 3.04 -9.80
C ALA A 30 6.22 3.36 -8.81
N VAL A 31 6.38 3.04 -7.51
CA VAL A 31 5.42 3.41 -6.46
C VAL A 31 5.24 4.93 -6.36
N LEU A 32 6.31 5.71 -6.59
CA LEU A 32 6.26 7.18 -6.57
C LEU A 32 5.45 7.77 -7.72
N MET A 33 5.12 6.97 -8.75
CA MET A 33 4.29 7.39 -9.88
C MET A 33 2.79 7.15 -9.62
N LEU A 34 2.42 6.37 -8.59
CA LEU A 34 1.03 6.09 -8.26
C LEU A 34 0.33 7.32 -7.63
N SER A 35 -1.00 7.33 -7.60
CA SER A 35 -1.77 8.34 -6.88
C SER A 35 -1.70 8.09 -5.37
N LEU A 36 -1.32 9.10 -4.59
CA LEU A 36 -1.28 9.02 -3.14
C LEU A 36 -2.68 8.75 -2.57
N GLU A 37 -3.63 9.63 -2.88
CA GLU A 37 -5.00 9.60 -2.35
C GLU A 37 -5.85 8.48 -2.94
N LYS A 38 -5.76 8.22 -4.26
CA LYS A 38 -6.64 7.25 -4.92
C LYS A 38 -6.14 5.82 -4.87
N ARG A 39 -4.85 5.60 -4.57
CA ARG A 39 -4.25 4.26 -4.63
C ARG A 39 -3.40 3.90 -3.42
N ILE A 40 -2.44 4.73 -3.03
CA ILE A 40 -1.50 4.35 -1.96
C ILE A 40 -2.22 4.29 -0.61
N ILE A 41 -2.90 5.38 -0.22
CA ILE A 41 -3.58 5.45 1.07
C ILE A 41 -4.64 4.35 1.21
N PRO A 42 -5.63 4.19 0.29
CA PRO A 42 -6.69 3.18 0.47
C PRO A 42 -6.14 1.76 0.59
N ARG A 43 -5.15 1.40 -0.24
CA ARG A 43 -4.58 0.05 -0.23
C ARG A 43 -3.76 -0.23 1.02
N CYS A 44 -2.98 0.74 1.49
CA CYS A 44 -2.23 0.61 2.73
C CYS A 44 -3.15 0.45 3.95
N LEU A 45 -4.28 1.17 3.98
CA LEU A 45 -5.27 1.06 5.05
C LEU A 45 -5.96 -0.31 5.08
N VAL A 46 -6.42 -0.80 3.93
CA VAL A 46 -6.98 -2.17 3.81
C VAL A 46 -5.98 -3.20 4.35
N VAL A 47 -4.75 -3.15 3.86
CA VAL A 47 -3.69 -4.05 4.32
C VAL A 47 -3.46 -3.97 5.82
N ARG A 48 -3.43 -2.76 6.39
CA ARG A 48 -3.25 -2.56 7.83
C ARG A 48 -4.36 -3.21 8.64
N ILE A 49 -5.62 -3.07 8.20
CA ILE A 49 -6.79 -3.69 8.84
C ILE A 49 -6.70 -5.22 8.79
N LEU A 50 -6.33 -5.79 7.63
CA LEU A 50 -6.19 -7.23 7.49
C LEU A 50 -5.05 -7.79 8.36
N VAL A 51 -3.92 -7.08 8.45
CA VAL A 51 -2.81 -7.46 9.34
C VAL A 51 -3.24 -7.37 10.80
N SER A 52 -3.95 -6.31 11.22
CA SER A 52 -4.38 -6.17 12.62
C SER A 52 -5.41 -7.22 13.03
N LYS A 53 -6.20 -7.74 12.08
CA LYS A 53 -7.13 -8.85 12.30
C LYS A 53 -6.48 -10.23 12.15
N GLY A 54 -5.19 -10.31 11.81
CA GLY A 54 -4.48 -11.59 11.62
C GLY A 54 -4.84 -12.32 10.32
N LEU A 55 -5.57 -11.70 9.41
CA LEU A 55 -6.07 -12.32 8.17
C LEU A 55 -4.98 -12.47 7.11
N ILE A 56 -3.97 -11.59 7.16
CA ILE A 56 -2.77 -11.71 6.33
C ILE A 56 -1.51 -11.55 7.19
N LYS A 57 -0.44 -12.25 6.81
CA LYS A 57 0.87 -12.13 7.46
C LYS A 57 1.49 -10.77 7.17
N LYS A 58 2.28 -10.20 8.09
CA LYS A 58 3.03 -8.95 7.89
C LYS A 58 4.17 -9.06 6.85
N GLN A 59 4.58 -10.28 6.51
CA GLN A 59 5.74 -10.57 5.65
C GLN A 59 5.39 -10.58 4.15
N PHE A 60 4.94 -9.44 3.62
CA PHE A 60 4.83 -9.23 2.17
C PHE A 60 5.43 -7.88 1.77
N ARG A 61 5.83 -7.76 0.51
CA ARG A 61 6.31 -6.49 -0.04
C ARG A 61 5.12 -5.57 -0.31
N ILE A 62 4.98 -4.49 0.46
CA ILE A 62 3.92 -3.50 0.26
C ILE A 62 3.90 -2.94 -1.17
N THR A 63 5.08 -2.77 -1.78
CA THR A 63 5.24 -2.32 -3.16
C THR A 63 4.51 -3.23 -4.15
N THR A 64 4.43 -4.54 -3.91
CA THR A 64 3.65 -5.48 -4.72
C THR A 64 2.17 -5.14 -4.64
N VAL A 65 1.62 -4.94 -3.44
CA VAL A 65 0.20 -4.57 -3.24
C VAL A 65 -0.14 -3.25 -3.92
N LEU A 66 0.75 -2.26 -3.81
CA LEU A 66 0.56 -0.93 -4.40
C LEU A 66 0.58 -0.95 -5.94
N THR A 67 1.46 -1.75 -6.53
CA THR A 67 1.62 -1.86 -7.99
C THR A 67 0.64 -2.84 -8.65
N GLN A 68 -0.02 -3.69 -7.87
CA GLN A 68 -0.94 -4.70 -8.37
C GLN A 68 -2.10 -4.10 -9.17
N VAL A 69 -2.51 -4.79 -10.24
CA VAL A 69 -3.70 -4.40 -11.01
C VAL A 69 -4.93 -4.46 -10.11
N GLU A 70 -5.84 -3.50 -10.30
CA GLU A 70 -7.01 -3.30 -9.43
C GLU A 70 -7.87 -4.53 -9.22
N ARG A 71 -8.22 -5.24 -10.31
CA ARG A 71 -8.99 -6.50 -10.22
C ARG A 71 -8.38 -7.53 -9.27
N PHE A 72 -7.04 -7.63 -9.27
CA PHE A 72 -6.35 -8.58 -8.40
C PHE A 72 -6.23 -8.04 -6.97
N PHE A 73 -6.07 -6.73 -6.80
CA PHE A 73 -6.08 -6.11 -5.48
C PHE A 73 -7.44 -6.36 -4.79
N LEU A 74 -8.54 -6.06 -5.48
CA LEU A 74 -9.89 -6.27 -4.97
C LEU A 74 -10.13 -7.74 -4.63
N LYS A 75 -9.83 -8.65 -5.57
CA LYS A 75 -10.01 -10.09 -5.35
C LYS A 75 -9.22 -10.60 -4.14
N ASN A 76 -7.97 -10.20 -3.97
CA ASN A 76 -7.08 -10.81 -2.99
C ASN A 76 -7.09 -10.15 -1.60
N TYR A 77 -7.51 -8.88 -1.51
CA TYR A 77 -7.43 -8.09 -0.26
C TYR A 77 -8.75 -7.44 0.15
N VAL A 78 -9.75 -7.34 -0.72
CA VAL A 78 -11.04 -6.72 -0.37
C VAL A 78 -12.13 -7.79 -0.34
N ILE A 79 -12.52 -8.30 -1.50
CA ILE A 79 -13.61 -9.26 -1.67
C ILE A 79 -13.35 -10.53 -0.85
N LYS A 80 -12.11 -11.03 -0.85
CA LYS A 80 -11.74 -12.23 -0.10
C LYS A 80 -12.03 -12.14 1.40
N TYR A 81 -11.97 -10.94 1.98
CA TYR A 81 -12.10 -10.71 3.43
C TYR A 81 -13.31 -9.83 3.78
N GLU A 82 -14.22 -9.62 2.83
CA GLU A 82 -15.37 -8.72 2.99
C GLU A 82 -16.28 -9.14 4.15
N GLN A 83 -16.44 -10.44 4.40
CA GLN A 83 -17.28 -10.94 5.50
C GLN A 83 -16.57 -10.90 6.87
N GLU A 84 -15.24 -10.76 6.88
CA GLU A 84 -14.41 -10.76 8.10
C GLU A 84 -14.10 -9.33 8.59
N VAL A 85 -14.31 -8.34 7.70
CA VAL A 85 -14.11 -6.91 7.93
C VAL A 85 -15.42 -6.19 7.60
N PRO A 86 -16.27 -5.91 8.60
CA PRO A 86 -17.52 -5.17 8.38
C PRO A 86 -17.29 -3.73 7.90
#